data_AF-A0A947APH6-F1
#
_entry.id   AF-A0A947APH6-F1
#
_cell.length_a   1.000
_cell.length_b   1.000
_cell.length_c   1.000
_cell.angle_alpha   90.00
_cell.angle_beta   90.00
_cell.angle_gamma   90.00
#
_symmetry.space_group_name_H-M   'P 1'
#
loop_
_entity.id
_entity.type
_entity.pdbx_description
1 polymer ?
#
loop_
_entity_poly.entity_id
_entity_poly.type
_entity_poly.pdbx_seq_one_letter_code
_entity_poly.pdbx_strand_id
1 'polypeptide(L)'
;MKVTISFYFRSWFKNSIMAIGTGFVLGVFSSYLMIVYDPIINALIGAFLAFIIYQVISFGRFFGKRRGEFEYEYRNDLVEKYIKKMVLKTFGILAYINFIQDGFNEISSTQEDICKMLLKNESIKRSSSNLFFIYLKMSNLSMKVNNFKKEKEMILSAIGLKPDDLIANYRLAVCHEMEGSAENAIKHYSLATNDPFLKSNQLRKFILSQVERIKLKGPMNRPPVLGAKYLP
;
A
#
# COMPACT_ATOMS: atom_id res chain seq x y z
N MET A 1 8.74 7.91 -12.81
CA MET A 1 9.54 6.69 -12.62
C MET A 1 8.83 5.53 -13.30
N LYS A 2 9.54 4.70 -14.10
CA LYS A 2 8.94 3.51 -14.73
C LYS A 2 8.90 2.37 -13.72
N VAL A 3 7.80 1.61 -13.67
CA VAL A 3 7.69 0.42 -12.82
C VAL A 3 8.61 -0.66 -13.37
N THR A 4 9.43 -1.28 -12.52
CA THR A 4 10.36 -2.34 -12.94
C THR A 4 9.62 -3.64 -13.25
N ILE A 5 10.08 -4.39 -14.25
CA ILE A 5 9.45 -5.67 -14.65
C ILE A 5 9.42 -6.68 -13.49
N SER A 6 10.45 -6.67 -12.64
CA SER A 6 10.52 -7.46 -11.42
C SER A 6 9.38 -7.19 -10.44
N PHE A 7 8.88 -5.94 -10.38
CA PHE A 7 7.75 -5.60 -9.53
C PHE A 7 6.44 -6.14 -10.08
N TYR A 8 6.22 -6.07 -11.40
CA TYR A 8 5.05 -6.69 -12.05
C TYR A 8 5.03 -8.18 -11.79
N PHE A 9 6.12 -8.88 -12.11
CA PHE A 9 6.19 -10.33 -11.97
C PHE A 9 5.92 -10.76 -10.54
N ARG A 10 6.55 -10.11 -9.55
CA ARG A 10 6.33 -10.43 -8.14
C ARG A 10 4.89 -10.14 -7.69
N SER A 11 4.30 -9.03 -8.13
CA SER A 11 2.91 -8.68 -7.81
C SER A 11 1.93 -9.68 -8.42
N TRP A 12 2.11 -9.99 -9.70
CA TRP A 12 1.35 -10.98 -10.46
C TRP A 12 1.43 -12.37 -9.83
N PHE A 13 2.64 -12.85 -9.55
CA PHE A 13 2.89 -14.18 -9.01
C PHE A 13 2.27 -14.35 -7.61
N LYS A 14 2.54 -13.42 -6.69
CA LYS A 14 1.98 -13.46 -5.33
C LYS A 14 0.46 -13.57 -5.34
N ASN A 15 -0.19 -12.69 -6.12
CA ASN A 15 -1.64 -12.63 -6.15
C ASN A 15 -2.26 -13.78 -6.95
N SER A 16 -1.56 -14.33 -7.95
CA SER A 16 -2.01 -15.54 -8.67
C SER A 16 -2.03 -16.76 -7.74
N ILE A 17 -1.00 -16.93 -6.89
CA ILE A 17 -0.99 -17.99 -5.87
C ILE A 17 -2.14 -17.80 -4.88
N MET A 18 -2.37 -16.57 -4.42
CA MET A 18 -3.49 -16.28 -3.53
C MET A 18 -4.83 -16.60 -4.20
N ALA A 19 -5.02 -16.21 -5.46
CA ALA A 19 -6.24 -16.51 -6.21
C ALA A 19 -6.47 -18.02 -6.39
N ILE A 20 -5.43 -18.78 -6.70
CA ILE A 20 -5.48 -20.25 -6.76
C ILE A 20 -5.92 -20.83 -5.41
N GLY A 21 -5.29 -20.40 -4.31
CA GLY A 21 -5.64 -20.86 -2.96
C GLY A 21 -7.08 -20.52 -2.58
N THR A 22 -7.53 -19.29 -2.85
CA THR A 22 -8.92 -18.89 -2.62
C THR A 22 -9.90 -19.69 -3.47
N GLY A 23 -9.62 -19.87 -4.77
CA GLY A 23 -10.45 -20.67 -5.67
C GLY A 23 -10.53 -22.14 -5.26
N PHE A 24 -9.42 -22.71 -4.79
CA PHE A 24 -9.38 -24.07 -4.27
C PHE A 24 -10.31 -24.24 -3.07
N VAL A 25 -10.20 -23.35 -2.08
CA VAL A 25 -11.05 -23.36 -0.88
C VAL A 25 -12.52 -23.19 -1.24
N LEU A 26 -12.86 -22.23 -2.10
CA LEU A 26 -14.24 -22.02 -2.56
C LEU A 26 -14.78 -23.22 -3.34
N GLY A 27 -13.94 -23.87 -4.15
CA GLY A 27 -14.30 -25.08 -4.87
C GLY A 27 -14.63 -26.23 -3.92
N VAL A 28 -13.82 -26.46 -2.88
CA VAL A 28 -14.13 -27.42 -1.81
C VAL A 28 -15.46 -27.09 -1.14
N PHE A 29 -15.68 -25.84 -0.73
CA PHE A 29 -16.96 -25.44 -0.11
C PHE A 29 -18.15 -25.63 -1.03
N SER A 30 -18.01 -25.31 -2.32
CA SER A 30 -19.09 -25.47 -3.30
C SER A 30 -19.50 -26.93 -3.49
N SER A 31 -18.56 -27.87 -3.34
CA SER A 31 -18.84 -29.31 -3.45
C SER A 31 -19.74 -29.83 -2.33
N TYR A 32 -19.68 -29.22 -1.14
CA TYR A 32 -20.59 -29.53 -0.04
C TYR A 32 -22.02 -28.99 -0.26
N LEU A 33 -22.17 -27.94 -1.06
CA LEU A 33 -23.48 -27.34 -1.37
C LEU A 33 -24.14 -28.00 -2.58
N MET A 34 -23.35 -28.40 -3.57
CA MET A 34 -23.82 -29.03 -4.80
C MET A 34 -23.18 -30.40 -4.97
N ILE A 35 -23.95 -31.46 -4.68
CA ILE A 35 -23.54 -32.88 -4.79
C ILE A 35 -23.53 -33.29 -6.29
N VAL A 36 -22.72 -32.62 -7.10
CA VAL A 36 -22.65 -32.88 -8.55
C VAL A 36 -21.30 -33.49 -8.93
N TYR A 37 -20.21 -33.14 -8.23
CA TYR A 37 -18.86 -33.60 -8.56
C TYR A 37 -18.04 -33.93 -7.31
N ASP A 38 -16.99 -34.73 -7.53
CA ASP A 38 -15.95 -35.02 -6.54
C ASP A 38 -15.34 -33.72 -5.96
N PRO A 39 -15.17 -33.60 -4.63
CA PRO A 39 -14.66 -32.40 -3.98
C PRO A 39 -13.30 -31.93 -4.51
N ILE A 40 -12.40 -32.84 -4.87
CA ILE A 40 -11.07 -32.50 -5.38
C ILE A 40 -11.19 -31.90 -6.79
N ILE A 41 -12.04 -32.48 -7.64
CA ILE A 41 -12.30 -31.95 -8.99
C ILE A 41 -12.90 -30.54 -8.89
N ASN A 42 -13.89 -30.33 -8.01
CA ASN A 42 -14.48 -29.02 -7.77
C ASN A 42 -13.45 -28.01 -7.25
N ALA A 43 -12.56 -28.42 -6.35
CA ALA A 43 -11.47 -27.58 -5.86
C ALA A 43 -10.52 -27.13 -6.97
N LEU A 44 -10.13 -28.06 -7.86
CA LEU A 44 -9.27 -27.75 -9.01
C LEU A 44 -9.95 -26.82 -10.02
N ILE A 45 -11.24 -27.05 -10.31
CA ILE A 45 -12.03 -26.15 -11.17
C ILE A 45 -12.11 -24.75 -10.54
N GLY A 46 -12.43 -24.67 -9.25
CA GLY A 46 -12.47 -23.40 -8.52
C GLY A 46 -11.14 -22.65 -8.55
N ALA A 47 -10.03 -23.35 -8.32
CA ALA A 47 -8.68 -22.80 -8.39
C ALA A 47 -8.35 -22.25 -9.78
N PHE A 48 -8.67 -23.02 -10.83
CA PHE A 48 -8.43 -22.60 -12.22
C PHE A 48 -9.28 -21.38 -12.60
N LEU A 49 -10.59 -21.39 -12.30
CA LEU A 49 -11.48 -20.27 -12.58
C LEU A 49 -11.03 -19.00 -11.85
N ALA A 50 -10.68 -19.10 -10.56
CA ALA A 50 -10.18 -17.96 -9.79
C ALA A 50 -8.86 -17.41 -10.36
N PHE A 51 -7.95 -18.28 -10.81
CA PHE A 51 -6.74 -17.87 -11.49
C PHE A 51 -7.03 -17.09 -12.77
N ILE A 52 -7.92 -17.59 -13.64
CA ILE A 52 -8.28 -16.93 -14.91
C ILE A 52 -8.96 -15.57 -14.66
N ILE A 53 -9.92 -15.51 -13.73
CA ILE A 53 -10.57 -14.25 -13.32
C ILE A 53 -9.51 -13.27 -12.83
N TYR A 54 -8.56 -13.73 -12.00
CA TYR A 54 -7.46 -12.91 -11.54
C TYR A 54 -6.57 -12.40 -12.69
N GLN A 55 -6.28 -13.23 -13.71
CA GLN A 55 -5.50 -12.80 -14.87
C GLN A 55 -6.12 -11.59 -15.57
N VAL A 56 -7.44 -11.64 -15.81
CA VAL A 56 -8.19 -10.53 -16.43
C VAL A 56 -8.13 -9.26 -15.56
N ILE A 57 -8.35 -9.39 -14.24
CA ILE A 57 -8.28 -8.27 -13.30
C ILE A 57 -6.87 -7.68 -13.25
N SER A 58 -5.83 -8.54 -13.23
CA SER A 58 -4.43 -8.13 -13.17
C SER A 58 -4.02 -7.36 -14.42
N PHE A 59 -4.48 -7.78 -15.60
CA PHE A 59 -4.22 -7.07 -16.85
C PHE A 59 -4.83 -5.66 -16.83
N GLY A 60 -6.09 -5.54 -16.41
CA GLY A 60 -6.75 -4.23 -16.24
C GLY A 60 -6.06 -3.33 -15.20
N ARG A 61 -5.44 -3.93 -14.16
CA ARG A 61 -4.64 -3.22 -13.17
C ARG A 61 -3.29 -2.75 -13.70
N PHE A 62 -2.60 -3.59 -14.47
CA PHE A 62 -1.26 -3.29 -14.97
C PHE A 62 -1.26 -2.37 -16.18
N PHE A 63 -2.26 -2.49 -17.07
CA PHE A 63 -2.30 -1.80 -18.35
C PHE A 63 -3.57 -0.98 -18.60
N GLY A 64 -4.56 -1.04 -17.70
CA GLY A 64 -5.86 -0.37 -17.86
C GLY A 64 -6.05 0.86 -16.96
N LYS A 65 -7.32 1.14 -16.63
CA LYS A 65 -7.75 2.32 -15.86
C LYS A 65 -7.13 2.40 -14.45
N ARG A 66 -6.76 1.26 -13.85
CA ARG A 66 -6.17 1.18 -12.51
C ARG A 66 -4.63 1.25 -12.52
N ARG A 67 -4.04 1.62 -13.65
CA ARG A 67 -2.60 1.78 -13.79
C ARG A 67 -1.98 2.75 -12.77
N GLY A 68 -2.63 3.90 -12.56
CA GLY A 68 -2.12 4.90 -11.61
C GLY A 68 -2.05 4.37 -10.18
N GLU A 69 -3.06 3.63 -9.75
CA GLU A 69 -3.09 2.97 -8.44
C GLU A 69 -1.92 1.98 -8.27
N PHE A 70 -1.64 1.18 -9.30
CA PHE A 70 -0.53 0.24 -9.27
C PHE A 70 0.84 0.94 -9.18
N GLU A 71 1.00 2.09 -9.84
CA GLU A 71 2.21 2.89 -9.74
C GLU A 71 2.39 3.54 -8.36
N TYR A 72 1.28 3.95 -7.73
CA TYR A 72 1.30 4.42 -6.34
C TYR A 72 1.78 3.31 -5.39
N GLU A 73 1.29 2.07 -5.55
CA GLU A 73 1.75 0.92 -4.77
C GLU A 73 3.23 0.61 -5.01
N TYR A 74 3.70 0.72 -6.24
CA TYR A 74 5.11 0.54 -6.56
C TYR A 74 5.99 1.53 -5.79
N ARG A 75 5.58 2.80 -5.69
CA ARG A 75 6.32 3.79 -4.89
C ARG A 75 6.35 3.43 -3.41
N ASN A 76 5.24 2.95 -2.85
CA ASN A 76 5.21 2.44 -1.47
C ASN A 76 6.15 1.24 -1.28
N ASP A 77 6.22 0.31 -2.24
CA ASP A 77 7.18 -0.79 -2.20
C ASP A 77 8.64 -0.33 -2.21
N LEU A 78 8.95 0.77 -2.92
CA LEU A 78 10.29 1.34 -2.86
C LEU A 78 10.64 1.89 -1.48
N VAL A 79 9.69 2.56 -0.81
CA VAL A 79 9.87 2.98 0.59
C VAL A 79 10.14 1.77 1.48
N GLU A 80 9.35 0.71 1.36
CA GLU A 80 9.53 -0.52 2.14
C GLU A 80 10.87 -1.20 1.87
N LYS A 81 11.29 -1.29 0.60
CA LYS A 81 12.63 -1.81 0.23
C LYS A 81 13.75 -0.97 0.82
N TYR A 82 13.60 0.36 0.80
CA TYR A 82 14.59 1.28 1.36
C TYR A 82 14.76 1.05 2.86
N ILE A 83 13.64 0.98 3.60
CA ILE A 83 13.66 0.71 5.04
C ILE A 83 14.23 -0.68 5.33
N LYS A 84 13.83 -1.71 4.59
CA LYS A 84 14.38 -3.06 4.70
C LYS A 84 15.91 -3.09 4.55
N LYS A 85 16.43 -2.39 3.54
CA LYS A 85 17.88 -2.25 3.34
C LYS A 85 18.54 -1.49 4.49
N MET A 86 17.89 -0.45 5.00
CA MET A 86 18.37 0.32 6.14
C MET A 86 18.45 -0.53 7.42
N VAL A 87 17.39 -1.29 7.73
CA VAL A 87 17.35 -2.22 8.87
C VAL A 87 18.46 -3.26 8.77
N LEU A 88 18.62 -3.89 7.59
CA LEU A 88 19.69 -4.87 7.36
C LEU A 88 21.08 -4.26 7.57
N LYS A 89 21.32 -3.04 7.07
CA LYS A 89 22.61 -2.35 7.19
C LYS A 89 22.91 -1.94 8.64
N THR A 90 21.90 -1.49 9.37
CA THR A 90 22.09 -0.91 10.72
C THR A 90 22.07 -1.96 11.83
N PHE A 91 21.23 -2.99 11.72
CA PHE A 91 21.00 -3.98 12.79
C PHE A 91 21.35 -5.42 12.39
N GLY A 92 21.74 -5.66 11.13
CA GLY A 92 22.14 -6.98 10.65
C GLY A 92 20.97 -7.90 10.29
N ILE A 93 21.31 -9.15 9.95
CA ILE A 93 20.39 -10.12 9.34
C ILE A 93 19.30 -10.61 10.29
N LEU A 94 19.61 -10.80 11.59
CA LEU A 94 18.65 -11.31 12.57
C LEU A 94 17.49 -10.32 12.80
N ALA A 95 17.82 -9.03 13.02
CA ALA A 95 16.82 -7.98 13.15
C ALA A 95 15.99 -7.82 11.87
N TYR A 96 16.62 -7.99 10.70
CA TYR A 96 15.94 -7.96 9.41
C TYR A 96 14.92 -9.11 9.24
N ILE A 97 15.26 -10.33 9.66
CA ILE A 97 14.34 -11.48 9.63
C ILE A 97 13.13 -11.20 10.53
N ASN A 98 13.36 -10.77 11.77
CA ASN A 98 12.28 -10.42 12.71
C ASN A 98 11.40 -9.29 12.15
N PHE A 99 12.02 -8.26 11.56
CA PHE A 99 11.30 -7.16 10.91
C PHE A 99 10.40 -7.63 9.76
N ILE A 100 10.84 -8.63 8.99
CA ILE A 100 10.04 -9.20 7.90
C ILE A 100 8.91 -10.09 8.44
N GLN A 101 9.20 -10.97 9.38
CA GLN A 101 8.21 -11.87 9.99
C GLN A 101 7.06 -11.09 10.64
N ASP A 102 7.37 -10.03 11.40
CA ASP A 102 6.36 -9.14 11.99
C ASP A 102 5.50 -8.45 10.91
N GLY A 103 6.10 -8.13 9.76
CA GLY A 103 5.39 -7.59 8.61
C GLY A 103 4.40 -8.57 7.96
N PHE A 104 4.63 -9.87 8.08
CA PHE A 104 3.72 -10.92 7.60
C PHE A 104 2.60 -11.20 8.60
N ASN A 105 2.90 -11.17 9.90
CA ASN A 105 1.94 -11.46 10.96
C ASN A 105 1.00 -10.29 11.28
N GLU A 106 1.22 -9.11 10.67
CA GLU A 106 0.47 -7.87 10.92
C GLU A 106 0.55 -7.35 12.38
N ILE A 107 1.41 -7.92 13.23
CA ILE A 107 1.54 -7.58 14.66
C ILE A 107 2.20 -6.19 14.86
N SER A 108 2.99 -5.70 13.90
CA SER A 108 3.54 -4.33 13.75
C SER A 108 4.42 -3.77 14.87
N SER A 109 4.44 -4.39 16.06
CA SER A 109 5.16 -3.91 17.25
C SER A 109 6.67 -3.91 17.04
N THR A 110 7.21 -5.00 16.48
CA THR A 110 8.65 -5.14 16.23
C THR A 110 9.11 -4.15 15.16
N GLN A 111 8.31 -3.96 14.10
CA GLN A 111 8.59 -2.96 13.08
C GLN A 111 8.59 -1.53 13.66
N GLU A 112 7.68 -1.22 14.57
CA GLU A 112 7.62 0.10 15.22
C GLU A 112 8.85 0.35 16.08
N ASP A 113 9.25 -0.61 16.91
CA ASP A 113 10.41 -0.46 17.80
C ASP A 113 11.72 -0.35 17.02
N ILE A 114 11.88 -1.13 15.95
CA ILE A 114 13.00 -0.98 15.03
C ILE A 114 13.01 0.42 14.42
N CYS A 115 11.86 0.97 13.99
CA CYS A 115 11.80 2.33 13.46
C CYS A 115 12.17 3.39 14.51
N LYS A 116 11.75 3.24 15.77
CA LYS A 116 12.16 4.12 16.88
C LYS A 116 13.68 4.05 17.10
N MET A 117 14.27 2.85 17.01
CA MET A 117 15.72 2.69 17.11
C MET A 117 16.45 3.35 15.93
N LEU A 118 15.92 3.25 14.70
CA LEU A 118 16.47 3.97 13.54
C LEU A 118 16.43 5.49 13.75
N LEU A 119 15.33 6.03 14.30
CA LEU A 119 15.22 7.46 14.61
C LEU A 119 16.24 7.92 15.67
N LYS A 120 16.61 7.06 16.61
CA LYS A 120 17.62 7.37 17.65
C LYS A 120 19.06 7.31 17.13
N ASN A 121 19.30 6.67 15.98
CA ASN A 121 20.65 6.49 15.45
C ASN A 121 21.20 7.79 14.84
N GLU A 122 22.32 8.29 15.39
CA GLU A 122 22.93 9.56 14.97
C GLU A 122 23.36 9.60 13.50
N SER A 123 23.83 8.48 12.95
CA SER A 123 24.22 8.42 11.53
C SER A 123 23.01 8.57 10.60
N ILE A 124 21.84 8.10 11.03
CA ILE A 124 20.59 8.15 10.29
C ILE A 124 19.96 9.53 10.39
N LYS A 125 19.97 10.14 11.59
CA LYS A 125 19.45 11.49 11.85
C LYS A 125 20.05 12.57 10.95
N ARG A 126 21.34 12.42 10.58
CA ARG A 126 22.02 13.36 9.68
C ARG A 126 21.46 13.37 8.25
N SER A 127 20.70 12.35 7.84
CA SER A 127 20.11 12.26 6.51
C SER A 127 18.62 12.54 6.55
N SER A 128 18.23 13.72 6.06
CA SER A 128 16.81 14.10 5.87
C SER A 128 16.04 13.05 5.04
N SER A 129 16.67 12.46 4.02
CA SER A 129 16.03 11.40 3.22
C SER A 129 15.79 10.13 4.03
N ASN A 130 16.68 9.74 4.94
CA ASN A 130 16.46 8.57 5.79
C ASN A 130 15.30 8.80 6.75
N LEU A 131 15.30 9.94 7.44
CA LEU A 131 14.25 10.34 8.36
C LEU A 131 12.88 10.36 7.66
N PHE A 132 12.83 10.94 6.46
CA PHE A 132 11.63 10.97 5.63
C PHE A 132 11.03 9.57 5.41
N PHE A 133 11.84 8.59 4.98
CA PHE A 133 11.35 7.24 4.76
C PHE A 133 10.93 6.54 6.05
N ILE A 134 11.62 6.81 7.17
CA ILE A 134 11.25 6.25 8.48
C ILE A 134 9.89 6.80 8.92
N TYR A 135 9.64 8.10 8.79
CA TYR A 135 8.33 8.70 9.07
C TYR A 135 7.22 8.15 8.17
N LEU A 136 7.50 7.92 6.87
CA LEU A 136 6.55 7.22 6.01
C LEU A 136 6.29 5.77 6.44
N LYS A 137 7.29 5.07 6.99
CA LYS A 137 7.07 3.72 7.52
C LYS A 137 6.24 3.77 8.80
N MET A 138 6.57 4.67 9.74
CA MET A 138 5.86 4.79 11.01
C MET A 138 4.41 5.25 10.85
N SER A 139 4.11 6.11 9.88
CA SER A 139 2.73 6.44 9.52
C SER A 139 1.96 5.22 9.03
N ASN A 140 2.55 4.40 8.14
CA ASN A 140 1.95 3.15 7.67
C ASN A 140 1.69 2.16 8.82
N LEU A 141 2.61 2.05 9.77
CA LEU A 141 2.43 1.22 10.97
C LEU A 141 1.28 1.74 11.84
N SER A 142 1.22 3.06 12.05
CA SER A 142 0.16 3.71 12.84
C SER A 142 -1.22 3.54 12.19
N MET A 143 -1.29 3.57 10.85
CA MET A 143 -2.52 3.31 10.09
C MET A 143 -3.05 1.89 10.31
N LYS A 144 -2.16 0.88 10.38
CA LYS A 144 -2.54 -0.53 10.61
C LYS A 144 -3.17 -0.76 11.98
N VAL A 145 -2.69 -0.05 13.00
CA VAL A 145 -3.24 -0.09 14.37
C VAL A 145 -4.34 0.94 14.61
N ASN A 146 -4.87 1.55 13.54
CA ASN A 146 -5.96 2.54 13.59
C ASN A 146 -5.65 3.79 14.45
N ASN A 147 -4.37 4.12 14.64
CA ASN A 147 -3.95 5.30 15.39
C ASN A 147 -3.73 6.50 14.44
N PHE A 148 -4.84 7.15 14.07
CA PHE A 148 -4.85 8.24 13.08
C PHE A 148 -4.09 9.48 13.53
N LYS A 149 -4.15 9.81 14.81
CA LYS A 149 -3.44 10.96 15.37
C LYS A 149 -1.94 10.80 15.13
N LYS A 150 -1.40 9.63 15.50
CA LYS A 150 0.01 9.31 15.29
C LYS A 150 0.36 9.18 13.81
N GLU A 151 -0.52 8.60 12.98
CA GLU A 151 -0.32 8.55 11.53
C GLU A 151 -0.11 9.96 10.96
N LYS A 152 -1.03 10.90 11.27
CA LYS A 152 -0.96 12.29 10.81
C LYS A 152 0.30 13.01 11.32
N GLU A 153 0.66 12.84 12.60
CA GLU A 153 1.89 13.40 13.17
C GLU A 153 3.14 12.93 12.42
N MET A 154 3.22 11.63 12.10
CA MET A 154 4.34 11.08 11.33
C MET A 154 4.35 11.60 9.89
N ILE A 155 3.18 11.75 9.25
CA ILE A 155 3.11 12.31 7.89
C ILE A 155 3.52 13.78 7.86
N LEU A 156 3.07 14.58 8.83
CA LEU A 156 3.48 15.98 8.96
C LEU A 156 5.00 16.11 9.15
N SER A 157 5.59 15.21 9.96
CA SER A 157 7.05 15.12 10.11
C SER A 157 7.75 14.78 8.78
N ALA A 158 7.17 13.91 7.96
CA ALA A 158 7.70 13.60 6.63
C ALA A 158 7.57 14.79 5.65
N ILE A 159 6.44 15.49 5.65
CA ILE A 159 6.21 16.68 4.80
C ILE A 159 7.17 17.82 5.17
N GLY A 160 7.47 18.01 6.45
CA GLY A 160 8.48 18.98 6.88
C GLY A 160 9.87 18.75 6.28
N LEU A 161 10.18 17.51 5.88
CA LEU A 161 11.44 17.16 5.21
C LEU A 161 11.35 17.22 3.68
N LYS A 162 10.20 16.87 3.12
CA LYS A 162 9.92 16.88 1.67
C LYS A 162 8.50 17.40 1.40
N PRO A 163 8.32 18.72 1.28
CA PRO A 163 6.99 19.35 1.19
C PRO A 163 6.15 18.91 -0.01
N ASP A 164 6.81 18.60 -1.13
CA ASP A 164 6.15 18.24 -2.39
C ASP A 164 6.12 16.72 -2.64
N ASP A 165 6.48 15.88 -1.66
CA ASP A 165 6.49 14.43 -1.88
C ASP A 165 5.08 13.88 -2.12
N LEU A 166 4.94 13.08 -3.18
CA LEU A 166 3.67 12.50 -3.59
C LEU A 166 3.07 11.58 -2.54
N ILE A 167 3.86 10.68 -1.94
CA ILE A 167 3.33 9.71 -0.97
C ILE A 167 2.90 10.45 0.28
N ALA A 168 3.72 11.37 0.78
CA ALA A 168 3.43 12.10 2.01
C ALA A 168 2.17 12.95 1.86
N ASN A 169 2.05 13.73 0.78
CA ASN A 169 0.87 14.54 0.51
C ASN A 169 -0.37 13.70 0.23
N TYR A 170 -0.25 12.62 -0.55
CA TYR A 170 -1.39 11.73 -0.80
C TYR A 170 -1.93 11.13 0.52
N ARG A 171 -1.06 10.67 1.41
CA ARG A 171 -1.48 10.11 2.70
C ARG A 171 -2.08 11.17 3.61
N LEU A 172 -1.52 12.38 3.66
CA LEU A 172 -2.12 13.47 4.45
C LEU A 172 -3.51 13.84 3.93
N ALA A 173 -3.68 13.83 2.60
CA ALA A 173 -4.98 14.06 1.98
C ALA A 173 -6.01 13.01 2.41
N VAL A 174 -5.62 11.73 2.45
CA VAL A 174 -6.46 10.64 2.98
C VAL A 174 -6.81 10.87 4.45
N CYS A 175 -5.84 11.27 5.30
CA CYS A 175 -6.12 11.58 6.70
C CYS A 175 -7.15 12.72 6.84
N HIS A 176 -6.99 13.80 6.08
CA HIS A 176 -7.95 14.91 6.10
C HIS A 176 -9.33 14.52 5.57
N GLU A 177 -9.37 13.65 4.56
CA GLU A 177 -10.64 13.13 4.06
C GLU A 177 -11.37 12.34 5.15
N MET A 178 -10.65 11.49 5.88
CA MET A 178 -11.20 10.72 6.98
C MET A 178 -11.65 11.57 8.17
N GLU A 179 -11.09 12.76 8.33
CA GLU A 179 -11.53 13.77 9.30
C GLU A 179 -12.75 14.58 8.81
N GLY A 180 -13.24 14.32 7.58
CA GLY A 180 -14.30 15.10 6.95
C GLY A 180 -13.84 16.46 6.39
N SER A 181 -12.53 16.72 6.38
CA SER A 181 -11.96 18.00 5.92
C SER A 181 -11.70 17.97 4.41
N ALA A 182 -12.77 18.15 3.62
CA ALA A 182 -12.72 18.09 2.16
C ALA A 182 -11.72 19.07 1.54
N GLU A 183 -11.67 20.32 2.01
CA GLU A 183 -10.79 21.36 1.46
C GLU A 183 -9.31 21.00 1.65
N ASN A 184 -8.93 20.57 2.85
CA ASN A 184 -7.55 20.16 3.13
C ASN A 184 -7.17 18.87 2.37
N ALA A 185 -8.10 17.93 2.22
CA ALA A 185 -7.90 16.74 1.41
C ALA A 185 -7.60 17.10 -0.05
N ILE A 186 -8.43 17.96 -0.66
CA ILE A 186 -8.26 18.44 -2.04
C ILE A 186 -6.91 19.17 -2.20
N LYS A 187 -6.56 20.05 -1.25
CA LYS A 187 -5.29 20.78 -1.25
C LYS A 187 -4.11 19.80 -1.30
N HIS A 188 -4.06 18.81 -0.42
CA HIS A 188 -2.95 17.87 -0.36
C HIS A 188 -2.92 16.87 -1.53
N TYR A 189 -4.07 16.42 -2.05
CA TYR A 189 -4.08 15.65 -3.29
C TYR A 189 -3.51 16.46 -4.46
N SER A 190 -3.82 17.76 -4.53
CA SER A 190 -3.28 18.65 -5.56
C SER A 190 -1.76 18.82 -5.41
N LEU A 191 -1.26 19.04 -4.19
CA LEU A 191 0.18 19.09 -3.88
C LEU A 191 0.89 17.79 -4.25
N ALA A 192 0.28 16.62 -4.03
CA ALA A 192 0.87 15.33 -4.43
C ALA A 192 1.13 15.25 -5.94
N THR A 193 0.43 16.04 -6.77
CA THR A 193 0.66 16.12 -8.21
C THR A 193 1.83 17.03 -8.62
N ASN A 194 2.34 17.84 -7.68
CA ASN A 194 3.48 18.73 -7.88
C ASN A 194 4.83 18.03 -7.64
N ASP A 195 4.84 16.77 -7.15
CA ASP A 195 6.06 15.98 -6.98
C ASP A 195 6.93 16.02 -8.26
N PRO A 196 8.16 16.56 -8.20
CA PRO A 196 9.06 16.65 -9.35
C PRO A 196 9.35 15.29 -10.01
N PHE A 197 9.21 14.20 -9.26
CA PHE A 197 9.43 12.84 -9.74
C PHE A 197 8.17 12.19 -10.34
N LEU A 198 7.00 12.85 -10.28
CA LEU A 198 5.76 12.42 -10.92
C LEU A 198 5.75 12.66 -12.43
N LYS A 199 6.35 11.71 -13.15
CA LYS A 199 6.34 11.67 -14.63
C LYS A 199 5.14 10.95 -15.26
N SER A 200 4.33 10.25 -14.47
CA SER A 200 3.27 9.39 -15.02
C SER A 200 1.93 10.10 -15.07
N ASN A 201 1.37 10.19 -16.27
CA ASN A 201 0.02 10.72 -16.50
C ASN A 201 -1.05 9.84 -15.86
N GLN A 202 -0.85 8.52 -15.78
CA GLN A 202 -1.84 7.62 -15.20
C GLN A 202 -1.93 7.76 -13.68
N LEU A 203 -0.79 7.88 -13.01
CA LEU A 203 -0.74 8.17 -11.57
C LEU A 203 -1.31 9.57 -11.27
N ARG A 204 -0.99 10.57 -12.10
CA ARG A 204 -1.58 11.91 -11.98
C ARG A 204 -3.11 11.87 -12.10
N LYS A 205 -3.65 11.19 -13.12
CA LYS A 205 -5.10 11.01 -13.32
C LYS A 205 -5.75 10.32 -12.11
N PHE A 206 -5.12 9.27 -11.58
CA PHE A 206 -5.61 8.57 -10.39
C PHE A 206 -5.70 9.49 -9.16
N ILE A 207 -4.72 10.36 -8.94
CA ILE A 207 -4.74 11.33 -7.84
C ILE A 207 -5.84 12.37 -8.07
N LEU A 208 -5.93 12.94 -9.28
CA LEU A 208 -6.94 13.94 -9.62
C LEU A 208 -8.37 13.38 -9.56
N SER A 209 -8.58 12.10 -9.88
CA SER A 209 -9.89 11.48 -9.72
C SER A 209 -10.35 11.43 -8.25
N GLN A 210 -9.43 11.44 -7.28
CA GLN A 210 -9.79 11.57 -5.86
C GLN A 210 -10.29 12.98 -5.54
N VAL A 211 -9.66 14.01 -6.12
CA VAL A 211 -10.13 15.40 -6.00
C VAL A 211 -11.52 15.55 -6.60
N GLU A 212 -11.75 15.04 -7.80
CA GLU A 212 -13.06 15.07 -8.46
C GLU A 212 -14.11 14.32 -7.65
N ARG A 213 -13.77 13.13 -7.14
CA ARG A 213 -14.66 12.36 -6.28
C ARG A 213 -15.07 13.14 -5.03
N ILE A 214 -14.13 13.76 -4.32
CA ILE A 214 -14.45 14.53 -3.11
C ILE A 214 -15.32 15.74 -3.44
N LYS A 215 -15.07 16.42 -4.55
CA LYS A 215 -15.92 17.54 -4.99
C LYS A 215 -17.36 17.11 -5.30
N LEU A 216 -17.55 15.91 -5.85
CA LEU A 216 -18.86 15.39 -6.27
C LEU A 216 -19.62 14.70 -5.14
N LYS A 217 -18.94 13.84 -4.37
CA LYS A 217 -19.55 12.94 -3.38
C LYS A 217 -19.25 13.34 -1.93
N GLY A 218 -18.38 14.33 -1.71
CA GLY A 218 -17.88 14.68 -0.39
C GLY A 218 -16.74 13.77 0.10
N PRO A 219 -16.17 14.08 1.27
CA PRO A 219 -15.17 13.25 1.92
C PRO A 219 -15.83 11.94 2.40
N MET A 220 -15.13 10.81 2.27
CA MET A 220 -15.62 9.53 2.75
C MET A 220 -15.00 9.16 4.09
N ASN A 221 -15.83 8.62 4.97
CA ASN A 221 -15.37 7.91 6.15
C ASN A 221 -14.60 6.65 5.74
N ARG A 222 -13.72 6.18 6.63
CA ARG A 222 -12.88 5.02 6.37
C ARG A 222 -13.72 3.82 5.91
N PRO A 223 -13.27 3.09 4.87
CA PRO A 223 -13.90 1.82 4.54
C PRO A 223 -13.74 0.85 5.74
N PRO A 224 -14.75 -0.01 5.98
CA PRO A 224 -14.77 -0.90 7.14
C PRO A 224 -13.62 -1.91 7.17
N VAL A 225 -12.96 -2.12 6.02
CA VAL A 225 -11.84 -3.07 5.89
C VAL A 225 -10.60 -2.34 5.39
N LEU A 226 -9.49 -2.52 6.11
CA LEU A 226 -8.14 -2.15 5.70
C LEU A 226 -7.82 -2.76 4.33
N GLY A 227 -7.85 -1.94 3.26
CA GLY A 227 -7.55 -2.38 1.89
C GLY A 227 -8.72 -2.29 0.91
N ALA A 228 -9.95 -2.10 1.39
CA ALA A 228 -10.99 -1.51 0.54
C ALA A 228 -10.53 -0.07 0.23
N LYS A 229 -10.21 0.20 -1.03
CA LYS A 229 -9.83 1.55 -1.47
C LYS A 229 -11.11 2.32 -1.81
N TYR A 230 -11.05 3.64 -1.71
CA TYR A 230 -12.07 4.53 -2.27
C TYR A 230 -12.07 4.33 -3.80
N LEU A 231 -12.92 3.42 -4.28
CA LEU A 231 -13.12 3.22 -5.70
C LEU A 231 -13.93 4.43 -6.23
N PRO A 232 -13.51 5.03 -7.36
CA PRO A 232 -14.26 6.13 -7.97
C PRO A 232 -15.67 5.70 -8.40
#